data_AF-X0D1B2-F1
#
_entry.id   AF-X0D1B2-F1
#
_cell.length_a   1.000
_cell.length_b   1.000
_cell.length_c   1.000
_cell.angle_alpha   90.00
_cell.angle_beta   90.00
_cell.angle_gamma   90.00
#
_symmetry.space_group_name_H-M   'P 1'
#
loop_
_entity.id
_entity.type
_entity.pdbx_description
1 polymer ?
#
loop_
_entity_poly.entity_id
_entity_poly.type
_entity_poly.pdbx_seq_one_letter_code
_entity_poly.pdbx_strand_id
1 'polypeptide(L)'
;MANFIATVEAIMTPSLATIIIGAIIIIGAPIILHLILSSSRTYTVAPSVLLLGPANAGKTSLLTLFERGASGTETHTSQVSHDVELNASTDSENKHSYRNHDTHDGTYTKFLLVDTPGHGKLRNVPMGKLDRTEKLKAVVFLVDAAAIGEPEVLAPTAAYLYDVLLFLQKRATNAKAKVAIPILIAANKMDLFTALPSTLVKSNLEAELTRIRASRSKGLLDSGVGSDDIGSEEQDSWLGEYGSSKFTFNQLQEFDIDVDVLPGNITGDGPGADKWWWWIAQRI
;
A
#
# COMPACT_ATOMS: atom_id res chain seq x y z
N MET A 1 -30.40 -1.60 -54.30
CA MET A 1 -30.96 -0.99 -53.08
C MET A 1 -32.16 -1.83 -52.68
N ALA A 2 -32.07 -2.57 -51.57
CA ALA A 2 -33.24 -3.28 -51.05
C ALA A 2 -34.26 -2.22 -50.59
N ASN A 3 -35.47 -2.27 -51.13
CA ASN A 3 -36.57 -1.41 -50.69
C ASN A 3 -36.91 -1.74 -49.23
N PHE A 4 -36.95 -0.73 -48.36
CA PHE A 4 -37.25 -0.87 -46.93
C PHE A 4 -38.47 -1.77 -46.65
N ILE A 5 -39.51 -1.64 -47.48
CA ILE A 5 -40.75 -2.43 -47.39
C ILE A 5 -40.47 -3.92 -47.64
N ALA A 6 -39.65 -4.28 -48.63
CA ALA A 6 -39.29 -5.66 -48.93
C ALA A 6 -38.46 -6.30 -47.79
N THR A 7 -37.63 -5.50 -47.12
CA THR A 7 -36.87 -5.95 -45.95
C THR A 7 -37.78 -6.21 -44.75
N VAL A 8 -38.78 -5.35 -44.52
CA VAL A 8 -39.77 -5.53 -43.45
C VAL A 8 -40.66 -6.75 -43.70
N GLU A 9 -41.12 -6.94 -44.94
CA GLU A 9 -41.93 -8.09 -45.33
C GLU A 9 -41.15 -9.42 -45.20
N ALA A 10 -39.86 -9.42 -45.55
CA ALA A 10 -38.97 -10.57 -45.36
C ALA A 10 -38.74 -10.91 -43.87
N ILE A 11 -38.74 -9.92 -42.97
CA ILE A 11 -38.59 -10.15 -41.51
C ILE A 11 -39.90 -10.67 -40.89
N MET A 12 -41.04 -10.26 -41.42
CA MET A 12 -42.38 -10.64 -40.90
C MET A 12 -42.91 -11.96 -41.45
N THR A 13 -42.21 -12.59 -42.39
CA THR A 13 -42.55 -13.93 -42.88
C THR A 13 -41.93 -15.01 -41.98
N PRO A 14 -42.75 -15.94 -41.43
CA PRO A 14 -42.26 -17.00 -40.55
C PRO A 14 -41.55 -18.07 -41.39
N SER A 15 -40.26 -17.87 -41.61
CA SER A 15 -39.36 -18.85 -42.22
C SER A 15 -38.45 -19.43 -41.14
N LEU A 16 -37.96 -20.66 -41.33
CA LEU A 16 -37.03 -21.28 -40.39
C LEU A 16 -35.77 -20.39 -40.19
N ALA A 17 -35.34 -19.70 -41.25
CA ALA A 17 -34.22 -18.77 -41.20
C ALA A 17 -34.50 -17.55 -40.31
N THR A 18 -35.68 -16.93 -40.40
CA THR A 18 -36.04 -15.76 -39.56
C THR A 18 -36.18 -16.14 -38.09
N ILE A 19 -36.68 -17.34 -37.79
CA ILE A 19 -36.76 -17.87 -36.42
C ILE A 19 -35.36 -18.12 -35.84
N ILE A 20 -34.44 -18.74 -36.61
CA ILE A 20 -33.07 -19.00 -36.16
C ILE A 20 -32.31 -17.68 -35.91
N ILE A 21 -32.40 -16.72 -36.83
CA ILE A 21 -31.75 -15.41 -36.68
C ILE A 21 -32.32 -14.67 -35.47
N GLY A 22 -33.64 -14.68 -35.28
CA GLY A 22 -34.30 -14.09 -34.12
C GLY A 22 -33.82 -14.72 -32.81
N ALA A 23 -33.73 -16.05 -32.73
CA ALA A 23 -33.23 -16.76 -31.55
C ALA A 23 -31.76 -16.43 -31.25
N ILE A 24 -30.90 -16.34 -32.28
CA ILE A 24 -29.49 -15.95 -32.13
C ILE A 24 -29.39 -14.53 -31.59
N ILE A 25 -30.20 -13.58 -32.06
CA ILE A 25 -30.17 -12.20 -31.57
C ILE A 25 -30.70 -12.12 -30.13
N ILE A 26 -31.83 -12.78 -29.83
CA ILE A 26 -32.46 -12.75 -28.50
C ILE A 26 -31.55 -13.37 -27.43
N ILE A 27 -30.82 -14.43 -27.75
CA ILE A 27 -29.92 -15.11 -26.80
C ILE A 27 -28.51 -14.49 -26.85
N GLY A 28 -28.02 -14.17 -28.05
CA GLY A 28 -26.67 -13.67 -28.28
C GLY A 28 -26.49 -12.22 -27.85
N ALA A 29 -27.46 -11.34 -28.05
CA ALA A 29 -27.32 -9.93 -27.66
C ALA A 29 -27.15 -9.75 -26.14
N PRO A 30 -27.92 -10.42 -25.25
CA PRO A 30 -27.66 -10.37 -23.81
C PRO A 30 -26.30 -10.94 -23.41
N ILE A 31 -25.85 -12.02 -24.06
CA ILE A 31 -24.54 -12.64 -23.77
C ILE A 31 -23.41 -11.70 -24.20
N ILE A 32 -23.47 -11.15 -25.41
CA ILE A 32 -22.48 -10.19 -25.92
C ILE A 32 -22.47 -8.93 -25.04
N LEU A 33 -23.64 -8.39 -24.68
CA LEU A 33 -23.75 -7.26 -23.79
C LEU A 33 -23.17 -7.58 -22.40
N HIS A 34 -23.44 -8.76 -21.85
CA HIS A 34 -22.88 -9.22 -20.59
C HIS A 34 -21.36 -9.42 -20.66
N LEU A 35 -20.81 -9.91 -21.78
CA LEU A 35 -19.36 -10.04 -21.97
C LEU A 35 -18.68 -8.65 -22.07
N ILE A 36 -19.30 -7.71 -22.79
CA ILE A 36 -18.80 -6.33 -22.90
C ILE A 36 -18.83 -5.66 -21.52
N LEU A 37 -19.94 -5.74 -20.79
CA LEU A 37 -20.11 -5.09 -19.48
C LEU A 37 -19.38 -5.80 -18.33
N SER A 38 -19.20 -7.12 -18.39
CA SER A 38 -18.46 -7.86 -17.35
C SER A 38 -16.94 -7.71 -17.50
N SER A 39 -16.46 -7.37 -18.71
CA SER A 39 -15.05 -7.02 -18.95
C SER A 39 -14.66 -5.69 -18.31
N SER A 40 -15.60 -4.74 -18.18
CA SER A 40 -15.44 -3.52 -17.40
C SER A 40 -15.60 -3.83 -15.90
N ARG A 41 -14.57 -4.43 -15.31
CA ARG A 41 -14.45 -4.57 -13.85
C ARG A 41 -14.24 -3.19 -13.22
N THR A 42 -15.32 -2.46 -13.01
CA THR A 42 -15.30 -1.35 -12.04
C THR A 42 -15.07 -1.96 -10.67
N TYR A 43 -13.90 -1.70 -10.07
CA TYR A 43 -13.64 -2.15 -8.71
C TYR A 43 -14.71 -1.57 -7.78
N THR A 44 -15.49 -2.43 -7.10
CA THR A 44 -16.48 -2.00 -6.09
C THR A 44 -15.84 -1.33 -4.87
N VAL A 45 -14.55 -1.60 -4.65
CA VAL A 45 -13.68 -0.99 -3.63
C VAL A 45 -12.35 -0.68 -4.31
N ALA A 46 -11.88 0.56 -4.25
CA ALA A 46 -10.59 0.94 -4.84
C ALA A 46 -9.42 0.33 -4.05
N PRO A 47 -8.32 -0.09 -4.70
CA PRO A 47 -7.09 -0.48 -4.00
C PRO A 47 -6.60 0.68 -3.13
N SER A 48 -5.99 0.38 -1.99
CA SER A 48 -5.54 1.40 -1.04
C SER A 48 -4.08 1.24 -0.67
N VAL A 49 -3.40 2.37 -0.45
CA VAL A 49 -2.03 2.48 0.05
C VAL A 49 -2.06 3.29 1.33
N LEU A 50 -1.48 2.76 2.40
CA LEU A 50 -1.55 3.38 3.72
C LEU A 50 -0.24 4.08 4.07
N LEU A 51 -0.30 5.36 4.42
CA LEU A 51 0.82 6.13 4.94
C LEU A 51 0.89 5.97 6.46
N LEU A 52 1.95 5.32 6.93
CA LEU A 52 2.25 5.10 8.35
C LEU A 52 3.57 5.80 8.72
N GLY A 53 3.88 5.84 10.01
CA GLY A 53 5.12 6.43 10.54
C GLY A 53 4.91 7.44 11.67
N PRO A 54 5.99 7.80 12.40
CA PRO A 54 5.93 8.68 13.56
C PRO A 54 5.43 10.09 13.23
N ALA A 55 5.11 10.86 14.27
CA ALA A 55 4.80 12.29 14.13
C ALA A 55 5.96 13.02 13.44
N ASN A 56 5.65 14.10 12.72
CA ASN A 56 6.63 14.93 12.00
C ASN A 56 7.41 14.24 10.85
N ALA A 57 7.10 12.99 10.50
CA ALA A 57 7.75 12.30 9.37
C ALA A 57 7.36 12.84 7.97
N GLY A 58 6.31 13.67 7.87
CA GLY A 58 5.85 14.28 6.60
C GLY A 58 4.72 13.55 5.86
N LYS A 59 3.93 12.70 6.54
CA LYS A 59 2.85 11.90 5.92
C LYS A 59 1.80 12.76 5.22
N THR A 60 1.24 13.74 5.93
CA THR A 60 0.23 14.66 5.39
C THR A 60 0.82 15.52 4.27
N SER A 61 2.04 16.01 4.43
CA SER A 61 2.74 16.77 3.38
C SER A 61 2.95 15.94 2.11
N LEU A 62 3.24 14.64 2.24
CA LEU A 62 3.38 13.74 1.09
C LEU A 62 2.03 13.53 0.38
N LEU A 63 0.96 13.31 1.14
CA LEU A 63 -0.39 13.20 0.61
C LEU A 63 -0.77 14.48 -0.17
N THR A 64 -0.54 15.65 0.42
CA THR A 64 -0.83 16.94 -0.23
C THR A 64 0.03 17.20 -1.47
N LEU A 65 1.31 16.82 -1.44
CA LEU A 65 2.18 16.88 -2.62
C LEU A 65 1.61 16.04 -3.77
N PHE A 66 1.15 14.84 -3.48
CA PHE A 66 0.62 13.91 -4.49
C PHE A 66 -0.77 14.32 -5.01
N GLU A 67 -1.61 14.87 -4.14
CA GLU A 67 -2.93 15.39 -4.51
C GLU A 67 -2.82 16.66 -5.36
N ARG A 68 -2.03 17.64 -4.92
CA ARG A 68 -2.07 19.02 -5.46
C ARG A 68 -0.85 19.42 -6.28
N GLY A 69 0.21 18.61 -6.27
CA GLY A 69 1.51 18.99 -6.84
C GLY A 69 2.23 20.11 -6.08
N ALA A 70 1.63 20.65 -5.01
CA ALA A 70 2.18 21.75 -4.25
C ALA A 70 3.13 21.25 -3.15
N SER A 71 4.38 21.69 -3.19
CA SER A 71 5.36 21.46 -2.13
C SER A 71 5.27 22.58 -1.09
N GLY A 72 5.43 22.25 0.20
CA GLY A 72 5.60 23.27 1.26
C GLY A 72 4.31 23.85 1.83
N THR A 73 3.16 23.19 1.69
CA THR A 73 1.93 23.58 2.40
C THR A 73 2.12 23.44 3.91
N GLU A 74 1.71 24.44 4.69
CA GLU A 74 1.72 24.35 6.15
C GLU A 74 0.78 23.23 6.61
N THR A 75 1.29 22.34 7.46
CA THR A 75 0.54 21.20 8.01
C THR A 75 0.63 21.20 9.53
N HIS A 76 -0.45 20.79 10.19
CA HIS A 76 -0.50 20.56 11.63
C HIS A 76 -0.58 19.07 11.96
N THR A 77 -0.46 18.72 13.24
CA THR A 77 -0.56 17.34 13.72
C THR A 77 -1.94 16.76 13.40
N SER A 78 -2.00 15.79 12.48
CA SER A 78 -3.23 15.08 12.13
C SER A 78 -3.77 14.28 13.31
N GLN A 79 -5.06 14.49 13.61
CA GLN A 79 -5.79 13.78 14.65
C GLN A 79 -6.71 12.69 14.09
N VAL A 80 -7.08 12.79 12.81
CA VAL A 80 -7.96 11.87 12.09
C VAL A 80 -7.27 11.42 10.81
N SER A 81 -7.61 10.24 10.30
CA SER A 81 -7.12 9.76 9.01
C SER A 81 -7.83 10.46 7.85
N HIS A 82 -7.12 10.69 6.75
CA HIS A 82 -7.67 11.33 5.55
C HIS A 82 -7.28 10.51 4.32
N ASP A 83 -8.18 10.37 3.35
CA ASP A 83 -7.94 9.61 2.13
C ASP A 83 -8.21 10.47 0.89
N VAL A 84 -7.36 10.27 -0.12
CA VAL A 84 -7.46 10.95 -1.41
C VAL A 84 -7.41 9.89 -2.52
N GLU A 85 -8.30 10.01 -3.50
CA GLU A 85 -8.26 9.19 -4.72
C GLU A 85 -7.20 9.74 -5.68
N LEU A 86 -6.29 8.88 -6.12
CA LEU A 86 -5.21 9.18 -7.03
C LEU A 86 -5.23 8.21 -8.21
N ASN A 87 -4.68 8.65 -9.34
CA ASN A 87 -4.50 7.83 -10.53
C ASN A 87 -3.00 7.61 -10.76
N ALA A 88 -2.59 6.36 -10.96
CA ALA A 88 -1.26 6.08 -11.50
C ALA A 88 -1.33 5.20 -12.75
N SER A 89 -0.39 5.41 -13.66
CA SER A 89 -0.17 4.57 -14.82
C SER A 89 1.00 3.63 -14.57
N THR A 90 0.85 2.37 -14.99
CA THR A 90 1.93 1.37 -15.02
C THR A 90 2.61 1.28 -16.38
N ASP A 91 2.14 2.04 -17.37
CA ASP A 91 2.73 2.04 -18.71
C ASP A 91 4.11 2.70 -18.70
N SER A 92 5.12 1.87 -18.94
CA SER A 92 6.53 2.24 -18.92
C SER A 92 6.97 3.14 -20.09
N GLU A 93 6.15 3.29 -21.15
CA GLU A 93 6.50 4.13 -22.30
C GLU A 93 6.45 5.63 -21.96
N ASN A 94 5.58 6.03 -21.02
CA ASN A 94 5.45 7.41 -20.54
C ASN A 94 6.17 7.63 -19.20
N LYS A 95 7.49 7.40 -19.17
CA LYS A 95 8.35 7.65 -17.99
C LYS A 95 8.22 9.05 -17.37
N HIS A 96 7.67 10.01 -18.11
CA HIS A 96 7.54 11.42 -17.69
C HIS A 96 6.18 11.79 -17.08
N SER A 97 5.18 10.88 -17.09
CA SER A 97 3.86 11.16 -16.49
C SER A 97 3.29 9.92 -15.79
N TYR A 98 4.00 9.43 -14.77
CA TYR A 98 3.45 8.43 -13.85
C TYR A 98 2.37 9.01 -12.93
N ARG A 99 2.31 10.36 -12.83
CA ARG A 99 1.25 11.14 -12.18
C ARG A 99 0.31 11.65 -13.26
N ASN A 100 -0.89 11.08 -13.34
CA ASN A 100 -1.89 11.55 -14.27
C ASN A 100 -2.99 12.25 -13.49
N HIS A 101 -2.87 13.59 -13.37
CA HIS A 101 -3.90 14.41 -12.76
C HIS A 101 -5.13 14.58 -13.68
N ASP A 102 -4.93 14.54 -15.02
CA ASP A 102 -5.96 15.01 -15.96
C ASP A 102 -6.29 14.09 -17.17
N THR A 103 -5.70 12.90 -17.29
CA THR A 103 -5.89 12.05 -18.49
C THR A 103 -6.94 10.96 -18.25
N HIS A 104 -7.99 10.93 -19.08
CA HIS A 104 -9.11 9.98 -19.02
C HIS A 104 -8.99 8.79 -19.98
N ASP A 105 -7.79 8.49 -20.50
CA ASP A 105 -7.58 7.53 -21.59
C ASP A 105 -7.67 6.05 -21.19
N GLY A 106 -8.26 5.72 -20.04
CA GLY A 106 -8.54 4.33 -19.62
C GLY A 106 -7.32 3.47 -19.25
N THR A 107 -6.09 3.96 -19.47
CA THR A 107 -4.82 3.24 -19.19
C THR A 107 -4.33 3.37 -17.74
N TYR A 108 -5.16 3.87 -16.81
CA TYR A 108 -4.74 4.19 -15.44
C TYR A 108 -5.48 3.38 -14.38
N THR A 109 -4.78 3.11 -13.29
CA THR A 109 -5.33 2.45 -12.11
C THR A 109 -5.63 3.50 -11.03
N LYS A 110 -6.90 3.56 -10.62
CA LYS A 110 -7.36 4.36 -9.48
C LYS A 110 -7.00 3.66 -8.18
N PHE A 111 -6.49 4.42 -7.21
CA PHE A 111 -6.23 3.93 -5.86
C PHE A 111 -6.45 5.03 -4.81
N LEU A 112 -6.67 4.63 -3.57
CA LEU A 112 -6.78 5.52 -2.42
C LEU A 112 -5.43 5.61 -1.70
N LEU A 113 -4.93 6.82 -1.51
CA LEU A 113 -3.81 7.08 -0.61
C LEU A 113 -4.34 7.59 0.71
N VAL A 114 -4.06 6.87 1.79
CA VAL A 114 -4.64 7.10 3.11
C VAL A 114 -3.57 7.62 4.07
N ASP A 115 -3.68 8.88 4.49
CA ASP A 115 -2.90 9.47 5.58
C ASP A 115 -3.46 9.06 6.95
N THR A 116 -2.55 8.84 7.90
CA THR A 116 -2.89 8.44 9.26
C THR A 116 -2.20 9.29 10.33
N PRO A 117 -2.81 9.45 11.52
CA PRO A 117 -2.17 10.12 12.66
C PRO A 117 -0.85 9.45 13.07
N GLY A 118 0.21 10.24 13.22
CA GLY A 118 1.53 9.76 13.66
C GLY A 118 1.79 9.82 15.17
N HIS A 119 0.89 10.44 15.93
CA HIS A 119 1.09 10.65 17.37
C HIS A 119 0.99 9.32 18.14
N GLY A 120 1.93 9.06 19.06
CA GLY A 120 2.03 7.79 19.79
C GLY A 120 0.73 7.33 20.46
N LYS A 121 -0.01 8.26 21.09
CA LYS A 121 -1.31 7.96 21.73
C LYS A 121 -2.41 7.54 20.77
N LEU A 122 -2.30 7.91 19.49
CA LEU A 122 -3.31 7.61 18.47
C LEU A 122 -2.97 6.37 17.65
N ARG A 123 -1.90 5.62 17.98
CA ARG A 123 -1.44 4.43 17.22
C ARG A 123 -2.51 3.36 16.98
N ASN A 124 -3.52 3.27 17.83
CA ASN A 124 -4.64 2.35 17.63
C ASN A 124 -5.46 2.67 16.37
N VAL A 125 -5.50 3.95 15.95
CA VAL A 125 -6.21 4.42 14.76
C VAL A 125 -5.56 3.89 13.47
N PRO A 126 -4.26 4.15 13.18
CA PRO A 126 -3.59 3.58 12.00
C PRO A 126 -3.56 2.06 12.02
N MET A 127 -3.32 1.41 13.17
CA MET A 127 -3.31 -0.06 13.25
C MET A 127 -4.71 -0.64 12.97
N GLY A 128 -5.78 -0.02 13.50
CA GLY A 128 -7.14 -0.42 13.18
C GLY A 128 -7.51 -0.17 11.71
N LYS A 129 -6.97 0.88 11.09
CA LYS A 129 -7.16 1.13 9.64
C LYS A 129 -6.41 0.09 8.80
N LEU A 130 -5.19 -0.28 9.19
CA LEU A 130 -4.39 -1.33 8.56
C LEU A 130 -5.13 -2.67 8.55
N ASP A 131 -5.83 -2.99 9.64
CA ASP A 131 -6.63 -4.22 9.76
C ASP A 131 -7.90 -4.20 8.90
N ARG A 132 -8.65 -3.10 8.94
CA ARG A 132 -9.97 -2.99 8.27
C ARG A 132 -9.90 -2.72 6.77
N THR A 133 -8.73 -2.40 6.23
CA THR A 133 -8.59 -2.07 4.80
C THR A 133 -8.63 -3.35 3.96
N GLU A 134 -9.74 -3.57 3.25
CA GLU A 134 -9.99 -4.81 2.50
C GLU A 134 -9.00 -5.01 1.34
N LYS A 135 -8.75 -3.97 0.53
CA LYS A 135 -7.86 -4.00 -0.64
C LYS A 135 -6.57 -3.21 -0.42
N LEU A 136 -5.89 -3.50 0.68
CA LEU A 136 -4.59 -2.93 0.96
C LEU A 136 -3.55 -3.52 0.01
N LYS A 137 -2.93 -2.66 -0.81
CA LYS A 137 -1.92 -3.03 -1.81
C LYS A 137 -0.49 -2.84 -1.33
N ALA A 138 -0.26 -1.78 -0.56
CA ALA A 138 1.06 -1.45 -0.05
C ALA A 138 0.97 -0.58 1.20
N VAL A 139 2.03 -0.60 2.01
CA VAL A 139 2.24 0.31 3.14
C VAL A 139 3.45 1.18 2.86
N VAL A 140 3.33 2.49 3.09
CA VAL A 140 4.47 3.41 3.05
C VAL A 140 4.70 3.92 4.47
N PHE A 141 5.80 3.50 5.08
CA PHE A 141 6.21 3.93 6.39
C PHE A 141 7.22 5.07 6.26
N LEU A 142 6.78 6.30 6.51
CA LEU A 142 7.64 7.48 6.42
C LEU A 142 8.48 7.62 7.68
N VAL A 143 9.76 7.94 7.51
CA VAL A 143 10.68 8.28 8.60
C VAL A 143 11.36 9.61 8.33
N ASP A 144 11.67 10.34 9.39
CA ASP A 144 12.48 11.56 9.32
C ASP A 144 13.97 11.18 9.32
N ALA A 145 14.60 11.20 8.14
CA ALA A 145 16.00 10.80 7.99
C ALA A 145 16.98 11.74 8.72
N ALA A 146 16.58 12.98 8.99
CA ALA A 146 17.39 13.97 9.69
C ALA A 146 17.40 13.76 11.21
N ALA A 147 16.31 13.21 11.77
CA ALA A 147 16.17 12.97 13.20
C ALA A 147 16.38 11.50 13.62
N ILE A 148 16.33 10.54 12.68
CA ILE A 148 16.40 9.10 13.00
C ILE A 148 17.75 8.64 13.58
N GLY A 149 18.79 9.47 13.54
CA GLY A 149 20.05 9.22 14.23
C GLY A 149 19.95 9.38 15.75
N GLU A 150 18.96 10.12 16.25
CA GLU A 150 18.76 10.36 17.67
C GLU A 150 18.03 9.18 18.33
N PRO A 151 18.55 8.61 19.44
CA PRO A 151 17.90 7.47 20.11
C PRO A 151 16.45 7.74 20.54
N GLU A 152 16.14 8.98 20.92
CA GLU A 152 14.80 9.42 21.33
C GLU A 152 13.77 9.34 20.20
N VAL A 153 14.21 9.47 18.95
CA VAL A 153 13.37 9.34 17.76
C VAL A 153 13.43 7.91 17.20
N LEU A 154 14.62 7.31 17.17
CA LEU A 154 14.85 5.96 16.65
C LEU A 154 14.04 4.91 17.42
N ALA A 155 14.14 4.87 18.75
CA ALA A 155 13.49 3.85 19.57
C ALA A 155 11.95 3.81 19.40
N PRO A 156 11.20 4.92 19.55
CA PRO A 156 9.75 4.88 19.35
C PRO A 156 9.34 4.67 17.89
N THR A 157 10.17 5.08 16.92
CA THR A 157 9.95 4.84 15.48
C THR A 157 10.10 3.36 15.15
N ALA A 158 11.20 2.74 15.59
CA ALA A 158 11.45 1.31 15.42
C ALA A 158 10.41 0.46 16.16
N ALA A 159 9.96 0.88 17.36
CA ALA A 159 8.87 0.18 18.06
C ALA A 159 7.56 0.23 17.27
N TYR A 160 7.24 1.36 16.63
CA TYR A 160 6.07 1.44 15.77
C TYR A 160 6.23 0.57 14.51
N LEU A 161 7.39 0.63 13.87
CA LEU A 161 7.69 -0.21 12.72
C LEU A 161 7.63 -1.71 13.07
N TYR A 162 8.11 -2.11 14.25
CA TYR A 162 8.02 -3.49 14.75
C TYR A 162 6.56 -3.96 14.79
N ASP A 163 5.66 -3.17 15.38
CA ASP A 163 4.24 -3.53 15.49
C ASP A 163 3.58 -3.63 14.10
N VAL A 164 3.95 -2.76 13.16
CA VAL A 164 3.47 -2.79 11.77
C VAL A 164 3.97 -4.05 11.05
N LEU A 165 5.27 -4.35 11.10
CA LEU A 165 5.85 -5.50 10.42
C LEU A 165 5.31 -6.82 10.99
N LEU A 166 5.15 -6.89 12.32
CA LEU A 166 4.57 -8.06 12.97
C LEU A 166 3.11 -8.27 12.53
N PHE A 167 2.33 -7.19 12.41
CA PHE A 167 0.98 -7.28 11.86
C PHE A 167 0.99 -7.81 10.42
N LEU A 168 1.88 -7.31 9.56
CA LEU A 168 1.98 -7.77 8.17
C LEU A 168 2.41 -9.24 8.08
N GLN A 169 3.36 -9.68 8.91
CA GLN A 169 3.80 -11.08 8.99
C GLN A 169 2.65 -12.00 9.43
N LYS A 170 1.90 -11.62 10.49
CA LYS A 170 0.71 -12.36 10.93
C LYS A 170 -0.35 -12.46 9.85
N ARG A 171 -0.54 -11.38 9.10
CA ARG A 171 -1.49 -11.36 8.00
C ARG A 171 -1.05 -12.29 6.87
N ALA A 172 0.23 -12.28 6.49
CA ALA A 172 0.77 -13.13 5.43
C ALA A 172 0.73 -14.63 5.78
N THR A 173 0.98 -14.97 7.04
CA THR A 173 0.95 -16.35 7.55
C THR A 173 -0.47 -16.88 7.78
N ASN A 174 -1.47 -16.01 7.89
CA ASN A 174 -2.85 -16.40 8.07
C ASN A 174 -3.46 -16.93 6.75
N ALA A 175 -3.84 -18.22 6.73
CA ALA A 175 -4.37 -18.92 5.55
C ALA A 175 -5.56 -18.23 4.84
N LYS A 176 -6.27 -17.33 5.53
CA LYS A 176 -7.40 -16.55 4.97
C LYS A 176 -6.95 -15.31 4.18
N ALA A 177 -5.80 -14.72 4.51
CA ALA A 177 -5.28 -13.52 3.89
C ALA A 177 -4.12 -13.88 2.94
N LYS A 178 -4.46 -14.26 1.70
CA LYS A 178 -3.51 -14.86 0.75
C LYS A 178 -2.55 -13.89 0.06
N VAL A 179 -2.51 -12.62 0.44
CA VAL A 179 -1.70 -11.61 -0.26
C VAL A 179 -0.81 -10.91 0.74
N ALA A 180 0.50 -11.17 0.64
CA ALA A 180 1.52 -10.43 1.35
C ALA A 180 1.52 -8.97 0.86
N ILE A 181 1.74 -8.05 1.78
CA ILE A 181 1.67 -6.62 1.50
C ILE A 181 3.09 -6.06 1.59
N PRO A 182 3.65 -5.54 0.49
CA PRO A 182 4.95 -4.91 0.50
C PRO A 182 4.94 -3.61 1.30
N ILE A 183 6.08 -3.27 1.89
CA ILE A 183 6.27 -2.06 2.68
C ILE A 183 7.47 -1.24 2.18
N LEU A 184 7.24 0.05 1.99
CA LEU A 184 8.28 1.03 1.68
C LEU A 184 8.61 1.83 2.93
N ILE A 185 9.86 1.78 3.37
CA ILE A 185 10.40 2.72 4.34
C ILE A 185 10.91 3.94 3.57
N ALA A 186 10.12 5.00 3.59
CA ALA A 186 10.42 6.26 2.90
C ALA A 186 11.24 7.17 3.82
N ALA A 187 12.55 7.24 3.58
CA ALA A 187 13.46 8.11 4.32
C ALA A 187 13.34 9.55 3.82
N ASN A 188 12.49 10.33 4.50
CA ASN A 188 12.11 11.69 4.13
C ASN A 188 13.09 12.73 4.73
N LYS A 189 12.97 13.97 4.24
CA LYS A 189 13.77 15.14 4.64
C LYS A 189 15.23 15.07 4.22
N MET A 190 15.50 14.42 3.08
CA MET A 190 16.84 14.33 2.48
C MET A 190 17.39 15.68 1.98
N ASP A 191 16.58 16.73 1.99
CA ASP A 191 16.98 18.13 1.76
C ASP A 191 17.76 18.74 2.94
N LEU A 192 17.68 18.14 4.14
CA LEU A 192 18.38 18.61 5.33
C LEU A 192 19.81 18.04 5.39
N PHE A 193 20.78 18.87 5.82
CA PHE A 193 22.19 18.46 5.91
C PHE A 193 22.45 17.35 6.95
N THR A 194 21.56 17.19 7.93
CA THR A 194 21.64 16.12 8.95
C THR A 194 20.99 14.82 8.50
N ALA A 195 20.41 14.77 7.29
CA ALA A 195 19.72 13.58 6.79
C ALA A 195 20.69 12.41 6.59
N LEU A 196 20.38 11.29 7.25
CA LEU A 196 21.12 10.06 7.08
C LEU A 196 20.77 9.41 5.73
N PRO A 197 21.76 8.89 4.97
CA PRO A 197 21.51 8.07 3.81
C PRO A 197 20.60 6.88 4.13
N SER A 198 19.73 6.51 3.19
CA SER A 198 18.78 5.38 3.33
C SER A 198 19.43 4.07 3.78
N THR A 199 20.69 3.80 3.42
CA THR A 199 21.46 2.64 3.87
C THR A 199 21.74 2.65 5.37
N LEU A 200 22.06 3.82 5.94
CA LEU A 200 22.24 4.00 7.38
C LEU A 200 20.90 3.98 8.13
N VAL A 201 19.85 4.55 7.54
CA VAL A 201 18.49 4.44 8.09
C VAL A 201 18.10 2.97 8.20
N LYS A 202 18.34 2.18 7.15
CA LYS A 202 18.11 0.72 7.14
C LYS A 202 18.88 0.03 8.28
N SER A 203 20.20 0.23 8.37
CA SER A 203 21.02 -0.44 9.38
C SER A 203 20.65 -0.04 10.81
N ASN A 204 20.32 1.23 11.05
CA ASN A 204 19.91 1.72 12.37
C ASN A 204 18.58 1.11 12.80
N LEU A 205 17.61 1.02 11.89
CA LEU A 205 16.33 0.37 12.16
C LEU A 205 16.51 -1.14 12.40
N GLU A 206 17.31 -1.85 11.62
CA GLU A 206 17.57 -3.28 11.83
C GLU A 206 18.24 -3.57 13.19
N ALA A 207 19.21 -2.73 13.58
CA ALA A 207 19.87 -2.83 14.88
C ALA A 207 18.89 -2.59 16.04
N GLU A 208 18.04 -1.57 15.92
CA GLU A 208 17.06 -1.24 16.95
C GLU A 208 15.92 -2.28 17.02
N LEU A 209 15.45 -2.80 15.88
CA LEU A 209 14.47 -3.90 15.83
C LEU A 209 15.04 -5.17 16.46
N THR A 210 16.33 -5.45 16.26
CA THR A 210 17.03 -6.55 16.96
C THR A 210 16.98 -6.36 18.48
N ARG A 211 17.22 -5.13 18.96
CA ARG A 211 17.15 -4.79 20.39
C ARG A 211 15.73 -4.95 20.94
N ILE A 212 14.72 -4.48 20.22
CA ILE A 212 13.30 -4.59 20.60
C ILE A 212 12.87 -6.05 20.66
N ARG A 213 13.25 -6.86 19.67
CA ARG A 213 12.96 -8.30 19.64
C ARG A 213 13.53 -9.02 20.87
N ALA A 214 14.79 -8.75 21.22
CA ALA A 214 15.43 -9.32 22.41
C ALA A 214 14.82 -8.82 23.73
N SER A 215 14.30 -7.58 23.75
CA SER A 215 13.59 -7.04 24.92
C SER A 215 12.23 -7.71 25.12
N ARG A 216 11.44 -7.87 24.04
CA ARG A 216 10.12 -8.50 24.09
C ARG A 216 10.20 -9.99 24.44
N SER A 217 11.19 -10.72 23.91
CA SER A 217 11.37 -12.13 24.26
C SER A 217 11.70 -12.33 25.74
N LYS A 218 12.51 -11.44 26.34
CA LYS A 218 12.80 -11.47 27.78
C LYS A 218 11.59 -11.13 28.65
N GLY A 219 10.79 -10.15 28.23
CA GLY A 219 9.58 -9.76 28.97
C GLY A 219 8.52 -10.86 29.04
N LEU A 220 8.40 -11.69 28.00
CA LEU A 220 7.51 -12.85 28.00
C LEU A 220 7.96 -13.92 29.01
N LEU A 221 9.27 -14.20 29.07
CA LEU A 221 9.84 -15.17 30.02
C LEU A 221 9.69 -14.73 31.49
N ASP A 222 9.77 -13.43 31.77
CA ASP A 222 9.63 -12.87 33.13
C ASP A 222 8.16 -12.80 33.61
N SER A 223 7.20 -12.85 32.67
CA SER A 223 5.76 -12.76 32.97
C SER A 223 5.14 -14.07 33.47
N GLY A 224 5.92 -15.15 33.64
CA GLY A 224 5.51 -16.36 34.35
C GLY A 224 4.39 -17.18 33.69
N VAL A 225 4.12 -16.99 32.39
CA VAL A 225 3.20 -17.85 31.64
C VAL A 225 3.86 -19.23 31.50
N GLY A 226 3.23 -20.24 32.08
CA GLY A 226 3.79 -21.59 32.23
C GLY A 226 4.19 -22.22 30.90
N SER A 227 5.27 -23.01 30.95
CA SER A 227 5.95 -23.69 29.84
C SER A 227 5.10 -24.61 28.95
N ASP A 228 3.85 -24.84 29.30
CA ASP A 228 3.02 -25.90 28.72
C ASP A 228 2.02 -25.41 27.65
N ASP A 229 1.87 -24.10 27.43
CA ASP A 229 0.98 -23.51 26.39
C ASP A 229 1.74 -22.70 25.31
N ILE A 230 3.08 -22.81 25.31
CA ILE A 230 4.00 -21.86 24.65
C ILE A 230 4.16 -22.07 23.14
N GLY A 231 3.79 -23.23 22.61
CA GLY A 231 4.16 -23.64 21.25
C GLY A 231 3.64 -22.74 20.12
N SER A 232 2.46 -22.12 20.28
CA SER A 232 1.80 -21.32 19.23
C SER A 232 1.87 -19.80 19.45
N GLU A 233 1.84 -19.31 20.69
CA GLU A 233 1.78 -17.86 20.97
C GLU A 233 3.16 -17.17 20.91
N GLU A 234 4.24 -17.89 21.23
CA GLU A 234 5.61 -17.38 21.05
C GLU A 234 5.96 -17.22 19.57
N GLN A 235 5.44 -18.12 18.73
CA GLN A 235 5.60 -18.01 17.28
C GLN A 235 4.96 -16.71 16.78
N ASP A 236 3.71 -16.48 17.13
CA ASP A 236 3.00 -15.28 16.70
C ASP A 236 3.62 -13.95 17.20
N SER A 237 4.50 -13.96 18.20
CA SER A 237 5.08 -12.72 18.76
C SER A 237 6.47 -12.38 18.24
N TRP A 238 7.09 -13.28 17.46
CA TRP A 238 8.45 -13.13 16.95
C TRP A 238 8.48 -12.54 15.53
N LEU A 239 9.22 -11.46 15.34
CA LEU A 239 9.40 -10.82 14.03
C LEU A 239 10.59 -11.43 13.27
N GLY A 240 10.33 -11.89 12.04
CA GLY A 240 11.31 -12.46 11.12
C GLY A 240 11.63 -13.93 11.41
N GLU A 241 12.81 -14.36 10.95
CA GLU A 241 13.30 -15.73 11.08
C GLU A 241 13.49 -16.13 12.55
N TYR A 242 12.93 -17.28 12.94
CA TYR A 242 13.05 -17.84 14.29
C TYR A 242 14.48 -18.25 14.63
N GLY A 243 14.90 -17.97 15.86
CA GLY A 243 16.22 -18.38 16.35
C GLY A 243 17.40 -17.56 15.80
N SER A 244 17.16 -16.64 14.86
CA SER A 244 18.20 -15.74 14.37
C SER A 244 18.62 -14.75 15.45
N SER A 245 19.93 -14.52 15.62
CA SER A 245 20.46 -13.60 16.65
C SER A 245 20.28 -12.12 16.28
N LYS A 246 20.24 -11.80 14.98
CA LYS A 246 20.07 -10.45 14.46
C LYS A 246 18.88 -10.39 13.51
N PHE A 247 18.08 -9.32 13.62
CA PHE A 247 17.01 -9.05 12.68
C PHE A 247 17.58 -8.35 11.45
N THR A 248 17.19 -8.80 10.25
CA THR A 248 17.44 -8.10 8.99
C THR A 248 16.15 -8.09 8.17
N PHE A 249 15.89 -7.03 7.42
CA PHE A 249 14.65 -6.94 6.65
C PHE A 249 14.50 -8.06 5.61
N ASN A 250 15.62 -8.60 5.11
CA ASN A 250 15.62 -9.71 4.16
C ASN A 250 14.96 -10.98 4.72
N GLN A 251 14.93 -11.16 6.05
CA GLN A 251 14.22 -12.30 6.67
C GLN A 251 12.70 -12.25 6.42
N LEU A 252 12.14 -11.08 6.14
CA LEU A 252 10.71 -10.94 5.86
C LEU A 252 10.32 -11.44 4.46
N GLN A 253 11.31 -11.65 3.58
CA GLN A 253 11.09 -12.23 2.26
C GLN A 253 10.61 -13.69 2.33
N GLU A 254 10.92 -14.42 3.43
CA GLU A 254 10.37 -15.76 3.69
C GLU A 254 8.83 -15.74 3.81
N PHE A 255 8.26 -14.60 4.20
CA PHE A 255 6.83 -14.37 4.33
C PHE A 255 6.24 -13.63 3.11
N ASP A 256 6.98 -13.56 2.00
CA ASP A 256 6.65 -12.78 0.79
C ASP A 256 6.47 -11.27 1.04
N ILE A 257 7.04 -10.74 2.11
CA ILE A 257 6.98 -9.30 2.45
C ILE A 257 8.24 -8.62 1.95
N ASP A 258 8.11 -7.89 0.83
CA ASP A 258 9.18 -7.04 0.32
C ASP A 258 9.30 -5.76 1.14
N VAL A 259 10.50 -5.48 1.63
CA VAL A 259 10.83 -4.27 2.38
C VAL A 259 11.88 -3.46 1.62
N ASP A 260 11.46 -2.32 1.07
CA ASP A 260 12.36 -1.39 0.39
C ASP A 260 12.63 -0.16 1.25
N VAL A 261 13.86 0.36 1.24
CA VAL A 261 14.23 1.60 1.92
C VAL A 261 14.72 2.60 0.88
N LEU A 262 13.93 3.65 0.61
CA LEU A 262 14.24 4.61 -0.44
C LEU A 262 14.37 6.04 0.12
N PRO A 263 15.42 6.78 -0.26
CA PRO A 263 15.58 8.18 0.11
C PRO A 263 14.68 9.08 -0.73
N GLY A 264 14.24 10.19 -0.15
CA GLY A 264 13.52 11.24 -0.85
C GLY A 264 13.22 12.45 0.03
N ASN A 265 12.67 13.48 -0.57
CA ASN A 265 12.24 14.69 0.13
C ASN A 265 10.98 15.24 -0.53
N ILE A 266 10.09 15.78 0.30
CA ILE A 266 8.84 16.41 -0.13
C ILE A 266 9.07 17.88 -0.48
N THR A 267 9.98 18.53 0.24
CA THR A 267 10.30 19.94 0.12
C THR A 267 11.79 20.11 -0.11
N GLY A 268 12.20 21.28 -0.61
CA GLY A 268 13.61 21.61 -0.79
C GLY A 268 14.27 20.88 -1.98
N ASP A 269 15.57 21.07 -2.11
CA ASP A 269 16.38 20.45 -3.15
C ASP A 269 16.86 19.07 -2.69
N GLY A 270 16.80 18.06 -3.57
CA GLY A 270 17.14 16.69 -3.21
C GLY A 270 16.58 15.64 -4.17
N PRO A 271 16.58 14.35 -3.78
CA PRO A 271 16.11 13.25 -4.63
C PRO A 271 14.62 13.30 -5.04
N GLY A 272 13.82 14.15 -4.40
CA GLY A 272 12.38 14.29 -4.64
C GLY A 272 11.56 13.09 -4.15
N ALA A 273 10.25 13.11 -4.45
CA ALA A 273 9.30 12.06 -4.07
C ALA A 273 8.96 11.08 -5.21
N ASP A 274 9.66 11.19 -6.34
CA ASP A 274 9.33 10.48 -7.59
C ASP A 274 9.62 8.98 -7.51
N LYS A 275 10.71 8.60 -6.84
CA LYS A 275 11.02 7.19 -6.57
C LYS A 275 9.95 6.52 -5.72
N TRP A 276 9.42 7.23 -4.71
CA TRP A 276 8.34 6.71 -3.88
C TRP A 276 7.05 6.57 -4.67
N TRP A 277 6.72 7.56 -5.51
CA TRP A 277 5.56 7.44 -6.38
C TRP A 277 5.67 6.25 -7.33
N TRP A 278 6.81 6.11 -8.01
CA TRP A 278 7.02 5.01 -8.94
C TRP A 278 6.91 3.65 -8.24
N TRP A 279 7.48 3.54 -7.04
CA TRP A 279 7.35 2.34 -6.21
C TRP A 279 5.89 2.00 -5.88
N ILE A 280 5.06 3.02 -5.57
CA ILE A 280 3.62 2.87 -5.33
C ILE A 280 2.90 2.45 -6.62
N ALA A 281 3.16 3.15 -7.73
CA ALA A 281 2.50 2.92 -9.01
C ALA A 281 2.68 1.48 -9.53
N GLN A 282 3.82 0.85 -9.26
CA GLN A 282 4.07 -0.54 -9.64
C GLN A 282 3.27 -1.58 -8.85
N ARG A 283 2.68 -1.19 -7.70
CA ARG A 283 2.05 -2.10 -6.74
C ARG A 283 0.53 -1.96 -6.67
N ILE A 284 -0.03 -0.95 -7.34
CA ILE A 284 -1.48 -0.73 -7.40
C ILE A 284 -2.17 -1.62 -8.44
#